data_AF-K0T182-F1
#
_entry.id   AF-K0T182-F1
#
_cell.length_a   1.000
_cell.length_b   1.000
_cell.length_c   1.000
_cell.angle_alpha   90.00
_cell.angle_beta   90.00
_cell.angle_gamma   90.00
#
_symmetry.space_group_name_H-M   'P 1'
#
loop_
_entity.id
_entity.type
_entity.pdbx_description
1 polymer ?
#
loop_
_entity_poly.entity_id
_entity_poly.type
_entity_poly.pdbx_seq_one_letter_code
_entity_poly.pdbx_strand_id
1 'polypeptide(L)'
;MARSVLLLGSSGGGTATLGHTDAVDVITTIHLELLKLRGCSGISRAIFVSLCDGSGFDCIHEDHWLPSKESRRGPLASLYTVGFGTSTQHTQGQLQVENVCTGPLTYINYLAKNLDDQLAQIIRDDDGFPSAIISISSSTVIHDSSLKACSELNPPVAGSGGTSLSNIASAFDLRIIGNSGGSVASTTITKAKGWAQGLSNEWGVAYDDSYEPEGFAKSAPSQSNNQPIPSLKSILEAALPSFLVLCIANFALDSFGGVAKERTSIDRFRGDEDILRFVLRCIVPGTICCILAATSRNTDTKSDQSTLIQTSTLAGILSSAAAFHGMGDSMGGGAMAGLVAGSTVPKSLNYASILCRRYNVTATMTNCILGGGVGIVIGLGMHISGLSFALSLLTGMIRQTIRFEILAVPDIELSSIEKVLPYLLVKVVCPVITLLQNVFENVASLGALSSTLFDVQGHCSETFLPIPIGLGFFSGCVFVYGSKVGWYHSAFLPLILLEMDSSGEASLLGAMDQCTLVMICAGICSANLLSRPKKTQDRAGDGQSSLARQALKTNLCCGDFIVSG
;
A
#
# COMPACT_ATOMS: atom_id res chain seq x y z
N MET A 1 3.96 42.08 -9.63
CA MET A 1 3.14 41.35 -10.62
C MET A 1 3.04 39.90 -10.19
N ALA A 2 1.91 39.24 -10.46
CA ALA A 2 1.79 37.81 -10.21
C ALA A 2 2.69 37.07 -11.22
N ARG A 3 3.51 36.13 -10.75
CA ARG A 3 4.41 35.34 -11.59
C ARG A 3 3.61 34.27 -12.32
N SER A 4 3.71 34.26 -13.64
CA SER A 4 2.97 33.35 -14.51
C SER A 4 3.91 32.34 -15.15
N VAL A 5 3.47 31.09 -15.23
CA VAL A 5 4.25 29.97 -15.78
C VAL A 5 3.68 29.54 -17.12
N LEU A 6 4.57 29.32 -18.09
CA LEU A 6 4.27 28.72 -19.38
C LEU A 6 4.55 27.21 -19.30
N LEU A 7 3.59 26.38 -19.71
CA LEU A 7 3.76 24.92 -19.82
C LEU A 7 3.84 24.51 -21.30
N LEU A 8 4.96 23.92 -21.72
CA LEU A 8 5.12 23.33 -23.05
C LEU A 8 5.42 21.85 -22.91
N GLY A 9 4.82 21.00 -23.74
CA GLY A 9 5.21 19.59 -23.70
C GLY A 9 4.31 18.61 -24.39
N SER A 10 4.63 17.35 -24.17
CA SER A 10 3.84 16.21 -24.56
C SER A 10 3.85 15.13 -23.48
N SER A 11 2.97 14.14 -23.62
CA SER A 11 3.02 12.94 -22.80
C SER A 11 4.39 12.29 -22.94
N GLY A 12 5.00 11.96 -21.80
CA GLY A 12 6.42 11.61 -21.75
C GLY A 12 6.77 10.37 -22.57
N GLY A 13 8.01 10.33 -23.05
CA GLY A 13 8.66 9.11 -23.49
C GLY A 13 9.42 8.48 -22.32
N GLY A 14 9.22 7.17 -22.11
CA GLY A 14 9.93 6.37 -21.12
C GLY A 14 9.03 5.84 -20.02
N THR A 15 9.57 4.95 -19.18
CA THR A 15 8.87 4.27 -18.07
C THR A 15 8.30 5.19 -16.98
N ALA A 16 8.46 6.52 -17.12
CA ALA A 16 7.86 7.54 -16.26
C ALA A 16 6.57 8.08 -16.94
N THR A 17 5.43 7.56 -16.51
CA THR A 17 4.09 7.76 -17.08
C THR A 17 3.50 9.15 -16.79
N LEU A 18 4.12 10.21 -17.31
CA LEU A 18 3.60 11.58 -17.21
C LEU A 18 2.59 11.85 -18.33
N GLY A 19 1.30 11.80 -18.00
CA GLY A 19 0.21 12.28 -18.87
C GLY A 19 -0.30 11.25 -19.88
N HIS A 20 0.10 9.98 -19.73
CA HIS A 20 -0.40 8.85 -20.53
C HIS A 20 -1.86 8.51 -20.22
N THR A 21 -2.24 8.49 -18.95
CA THR A 21 -3.59 8.13 -18.51
C THR A 21 -4.54 9.32 -18.49
N ASP A 22 -4.06 10.47 -18.02
CA ASP A 22 -4.85 11.70 -17.94
C ASP A 22 -3.94 12.94 -18.04
N ALA A 23 -3.98 13.59 -19.21
CA ALA A 23 -3.23 14.83 -19.45
C ALA A 23 -3.78 16.01 -18.62
N VAL A 24 -5.08 16.01 -18.33
CA VAL A 24 -5.73 17.08 -17.56
C VAL A 24 -5.27 17.01 -16.10
N ASP A 25 -5.19 15.82 -15.52
CA ASP A 25 -4.70 15.62 -14.15
C ASP A 25 -3.24 16.08 -14.00
N VAL A 26 -2.39 15.84 -14.99
CA VAL A 26 -0.99 16.32 -14.97
C VAL A 26 -0.92 17.84 -14.97
N ILE A 27 -1.60 18.49 -15.93
CA ILE A 27 -1.60 19.96 -16.04
C ILE A 27 -2.18 20.59 -14.77
N THR A 28 -3.25 20.01 -14.23
CA THR A 28 -3.91 20.47 -13.00
C THR A 28 -3.01 20.30 -11.78
N THR A 29 -2.36 19.15 -11.64
CA THR A 29 -1.44 18.87 -10.53
C THR A 29 -0.27 19.87 -10.52
N ILE A 30 0.30 20.17 -11.69
CA ILE A 30 1.37 21.16 -11.83
C ILE A 30 0.87 22.55 -11.43
N HIS A 31 -0.30 22.95 -11.91
CA HIS A 31 -0.90 24.23 -11.56
C HIS A 31 -1.11 24.37 -10.05
N LEU A 32 -1.66 23.35 -9.38
CA LEU A 32 -1.89 23.35 -7.94
C LEU A 32 -0.59 23.46 -7.14
N GLU A 33 0.47 22.75 -7.54
CA GLU A 33 1.77 22.86 -6.88
C GLU A 33 2.44 24.22 -7.09
N LEU A 34 2.20 24.87 -8.23
CA LEU A 34 2.68 26.24 -8.47
C LEU A 34 1.91 27.29 -7.66
N LEU A 35 0.60 27.11 -7.44
CA LEU A 35 -0.20 28.03 -6.62
C LEU A 35 0.26 28.08 -5.15
N LYS A 36 0.98 27.07 -4.68
CA LYS A 36 1.61 27.05 -3.34
C LYS A 36 2.82 27.98 -3.22
N LEU A 37 3.30 28.55 -4.32
CA LEU A 37 4.34 29.56 -4.33
C LEU A 37 3.72 30.94 -4.11
N ARG A 38 4.19 31.67 -3.10
CA ARG A 38 3.66 33.02 -2.81
C ARG A 38 3.81 33.97 -4.00
N GLY A 39 2.68 34.47 -4.52
CA GLY A 39 2.67 35.41 -5.64
C GLY A 39 2.85 34.76 -7.01
N CYS A 40 2.69 33.44 -7.13
CA CYS A 40 2.55 32.75 -8.41
C CYS A 40 1.07 32.56 -8.75
N SER A 41 0.67 32.87 -9.98
CA SER A 41 -0.69 32.61 -10.50
C SER A 41 -0.84 31.22 -11.12
N GLY A 42 0.18 30.37 -10.99
CA GLY A 42 0.23 29.06 -11.62
C GLY A 42 0.46 29.14 -13.14
N ILE A 43 -0.07 28.14 -13.85
CA ILE A 43 -0.02 28.04 -15.32
C ILE A 43 -0.96 29.08 -15.94
N SER A 44 -0.41 29.98 -16.77
CA SER A 44 -1.18 30.98 -17.52
C SER A 44 -1.49 30.54 -18.95
N ARG A 45 -0.53 29.85 -19.59
CA ARG A 45 -0.66 29.28 -20.92
C ARG A 45 -0.06 27.88 -20.94
N ALA A 46 -0.70 26.97 -21.68
CA ALA A 46 -0.18 25.63 -21.90
C ALA A 46 -0.42 25.16 -23.32
N ILE A 47 0.55 24.45 -23.90
CA ILE A 47 0.39 23.62 -25.10
C ILE A 47 0.89 22.23 -24.74
N PHE A 48 -0.01 21.26 -24.68
CA PHE A 48 0.30 19.89 -24.28
C PHE A 48 -0.33 18.87 -25.21
N VAL A 49 0.46 17.91 -25.72
CA VAL A 49 -0.04 16.85 -26.61
C VAL A 49 0.05 15.50 -25.92
N SER A 50 -1.03 14.71 -25.92
CA SER A 50 -1.01 13.33 -25.38
C SER A 50 -1.54 12.32 -26.38
N LEU A 51 -0.98 11.10 -26.37
CA LEU A 51 -1.45 9.99 -27.18
C LEU A 51 -2.67 9.33 -26.54
N CYS A 52 -3.70 9.05 -27.33
CA CYS A 52 -4.96 8.51 -26.83
C CYS A 52 -4.88 7.05 -26.38
N ASP A 53 -3.85 6.32 -26.82
CA ASP A 53 -3.60 4.93 -26.45
C ASP A 53 -2.81 4.79 -25.13
N GLY A 54 -2.49 5.92 -24.48
CA GLY A 54 -1.68 5.94 -23.27
C GLY A 54 -0.24 5.50 -23.48
N SER A 55 0.23 5.42 -24.73
CA SER A 55 1.64 5.19 -25.01
C SER A 55 2.45 6.49 -24.83
N GLY A 56 3.76 6.33 -24.66
CA GLY A 56 4.70 7.43 -24.70
C GLY A 56 5.16 7.73 -26.12
N PHE A 57 5.57 8.98 -26.35
CA PHE A 57 6.09 9.41 -27.65
C PHE A 57 7.38 8.69 -28.08
N ASP A 58 8.08 8.02 -27.17
CA ASP A 58 9.26 7.18 -27.47
C ASP A 58 8.94 5.99 -28.39
N CYS A 59 7.69 5.57 -28.46
CA CYS A 59 7.25 4.45 -29.30
C CYS A 59 6.94 4.86 -30.76
N ILE A 60 7.10 6.15 -31.09
CA ILE A 60 6.68 6.72 -32.38
C ILE A 60 7.90 6.94 -33.29
N HIS A 61 7.82 6.43 -34.52
CA HIS A 61 8.80 6.70 -35.57
C HIS A 61 8.82 8.18 -35.98
N GLU A 62 10.00 8.74 -36.25
CA GLU A 62 10.21 10.14 -36.63
C GLU A 62 9.32 10.61 -37.79
N ASP A 63 9.02 9.73 -38.74
CA ASP A 63 8.17 9.97 -39.92
C ASP A 63 6.74 10.40 -39.54
N HIS A 64 6.25 9.95 -38.38
CA HIS A 64 4.93 10.26 -37.84
C HIS A 64 4.93 11.49 -36.93
N TRP A 65 6.11 12.01 -36.59
CA TRP A 65 6.28 13.16 -35.71
C TRP A 65 6.12 14.49 -36.46
N LEU A 66 6.46 14.55 -37.74
CA LEU A 66 6.54 15.81 -38.48
C LEU A 66 5.13 16.44 -38.71
N PRO A 67 4.96 17.74 -38.44
CA PRO A 67 3.70 18.43 -38.64
C PRO A 67 3.35 18.50 -40.13
N SER A 68 2.16 18.03 -40.50
CA SER A 68 1.66 18.10 -41.88
C SER A 68 0.16 18.33 -41.92
N LYS A 69 -0.27 19.28 -42.76
CA LYS A 69 -1.69 19.58 -42.99
C LYS A 69 -2.39 18.52 -43.84
N GLU A 70 -1.65 17.88 -44.75
CA GLU A 70 -2.18 16.95 -45.76
C GLU A 70 -1.99 15.49 -45.36
N SER A 71 -0.87 15.16 -44.71
CA SER A 71 -0.61 13.81 -44.22
C SER A 71 -1.33 13.59 -42.89
N ARG A 72 -2.25 12.62 -42.84
CA ARG A 72 -2.95 12.16 -41.63
C ARG A 72 -2.43 10.78 -41.23
N ARG A 73 -1.20 10.72 -40.74
CA ARG A 73 -0.51 9.49 -40.35
C ARG A 73 -0.15 9.52 -38.86
N GLY A 74 0.22 8.37 -38.33
CA GLY A 74 0.59 8.21 -36.92
C GLY A 74 -0.59 7.89 -35.99
N PRO A 75 -0.29 7.61 -34.72
CA PRO A 75 -1.27 7.26 -33.71
C PRO A 75 -2.22 8.43 -33.40
N LEU A 76 -3.37 8.10 -32.79
CA LEU A 76 -4.33 9.11 -32.34
C LEU A 76 -3.76 9.88 -31.14
N ALA A 77 -3.81 11.20 -31.24
CA ALA A 77 -3.36 12.14 -30.23
C ALA A 77 -4.42 13.20 -29.95
N SER A 78 -4.37 13.80 -28.77
CA SER A 78 -5.21 14.92 -28.35
C SER A 78 -4.35 16.12 -27.98
N LEU A 79 -4.78 17.30 -28.40
CA LEU A 79 -4.16 18.59 -28.11
C LEU A 79 -4.91 19.29 -26.97
N TYR A 80 -4.21 19.58 -25.89
CA TYR A 80 -4.72 20.28 -24.73
C TYR A 80 -4.07 21.66 -24.63
N THR A 81 -4.89 22.67 -24.33
CA THR A 81 -4.43 24.04 -24.17
C THR A 81 -5.02 24.70 -22.92
N VAL A 82 -4.33 25.74 -22.44
CA VAL A 82 -4.81 26.61 -21.37
C VAL A 82 -4.66 28.05 -21.83
N GLY A 83 -5.71 28.85 -21.68
CA GLY A 83 -5.65 30.30 -21.87
C GLY A 83 -5.72 30.80 -23.32
N PHE A 84 -6.09 29.95 -24.28
CA PHE A 84 -6.27 30.33 -25.70
C PHE A 84 -7.75 30.53 -26.10
N GLY A 85 -8.71 30.22 -25.22
CA GLY A 85 -10.15 30.35 -25.47
C GLY A 85 -10.68 31.79 -25.39
N THR A 86 -11.83 32.04 -26.03
CA THR A 86 -12.50 33.36 -26.12
C THR A 86 -13.26 33.78 -24.85
N SER A 87 -13.27 32.95 -23.81
CA SER A 87 -13.85 33.25 -22.50
C SER A 87 -12.86 34.03 -21.64
N THR A 88 -12.69 35.32 -21.94
CA THR A 88 -11.96 36.28 -21.09
C THR A 88 -12.75 36.60 -19.84
N GLN A 89 -12.80 35.67 -18.87
CA GLN A 89 -12.91 35.99 -17.45
C GLN A 89 -12.01 35.02 -16.67
N HIS A 90 -10.80 35.47 -16.36
CA HIS A 90 -9.97 34.87 -15.33
C HIS A 90 -10.68 35.06 -13.98
N THR A 91 -11.52 34.12 -13.57
CA THR A 91 -11.88 33.99 -12.16
C THR A 91 -10.62 33.46 -11.45
N GLN A 92 -10.09 34.23 -10.50
CA GLN A 92 -8.88 33.85 -9.76
C GLN A 92 -9.00 32.41 -9.24
N GLY A 93 -8.09 31.54 -9.67
CA GLY A 93 -7.91 30.21 -9.09
C GLY A 93 -8.51 29.02 -9.84
N GLN A 94 -9.25 29.19 -10.96
CA GLN A 94 -9.82 28.05 -11.70
C GLN A 94 -9.13 27.83 -13.06
N LEU A 95 -8.28 26.81 -13.15
CA LEU A 95 -7.62 26.37 -14.39
C LEU A 95 -8.62 25.63 -15.28
N GLN A 96 -8.90 26.17 -16.47
CA GLN A 96 -9.63 25.45 -17.52
C GLN A 96 -8.63 24.87 -18.53
N VAL A 97 -8.57 23.55 -18.60
CA VAL A 97 -7.82 22.81 -19.63
C VAL A 97 -8.80 22.44 -20.75
N GLU A 98 -8.59 23.01 -21.93
CA GLU A 98 -9.43 22.77 -23.10
C GLU A 98 -8.81 21.68 -23.97
N ASN A 99 -9.60 20.67 -24.36
CA ASN A 99 -9.22 19.75 -25.44
C ASN A 99 -9.63 20.38 -26.78
N VAL A 100 -8.64 20.84 -27.54
CA VAL A 100 -8.85 21.56 -28.81
C VAL A 100 -9.27 20.61 -29.92
N CYS A 101 -8.60 19.46 -30.01
CA CYS A 101 -8.82 18.50 -31.08
C CYS A 101 -8.20 17.14 -30.74
N THR A 102 -8.87 16.08 -31.19
CA THR A 102 -8.34 14.71 -31.18
C THR A 102 -8.25 14.22 -32.63
N GLY A 103 -7.11 13.64 -33.01
CA GLY A 103 -6.88 13.19 -34.37
C GLY A 103 -5.49 12.57 -34.58
N PRO A 104 -5.10 12.29 -35.83
CA PRO A 104 -3.80 11.73 -36.17
C PRO A 104 -2.66 12.66 -35.74
N LEU A 105 -1.57 12.11 -35.20
CA LEU A 105 -0.48 12.88 -34.61
C LEU A 105 0.12 13.94 -35.55
N THR A 106 0.32 13.64 -36.84
CA THR A 106 0.89 14.61 -37.79
C THR A 106 0.03 15.88 -37.94
N TYR A 107 -1.29 15.72 -37.87
CA TYR A 107 -2.24 16.82 -37.92
C TYR A 107 -2.30 17.59 -36.59
N ILE A 108 -2.26 16.87 -35.47
CA ILE A 108 -2.20 17.47 -34.14
C ILE A 108 -0.93 18.30 -33.95
N ASN A 109 0.23 17.81 -34.39
CA ASN A 109 1.49 18.56 -34.34
C ASN A 109 1.46 19.80 -35.25
N TYR A 110 0.76 19.75 -36.38
CA TYR A 110 0.52 20.93 -37.21
C TYR A 110 -0.32 21.99 -36.47
N LEU A 111 -1.37 21.59 -35.77
CA LEU A 111 -2.17 22.51 -34.94
C LEU A 111 -1.36 23.07 -33.77
N ALA A 112 -0.60 22.22 -33.08
CA ALA A 112 0.28 22.63 -31.99
C ALA A 112 1.31 23.68 -32.44
N LYS A 113 1.89 23.52 -33.64
CA LYS A 113 2.81 24.50 -34.22
C LYS A 113 2.15 25.85 -34.52
N ASN A 114 0.92 25.86 -35.03
CA ASN A 114 0.20 27.13 -35.25
C ASN A 114 -0.11 27.85 -33.93
N LEU A 115 -0.41 27.11 -32.87
CA LEU A 115 -0.58 27.69 -31.53
C LEU A 115 0.75 28.18 -30.95
N ASP A 116 1.87 27.51 -31.27
CA ASP A 116 3.21 27.95 -30.89
C ASP A 116 3.57 29.31 -31.50
N ASP A 117 3.22 29.50 -32.77
CA ASP A 117 3.41 30.78 -33.47
C ASP A 117 2.57 31.91 -32.84
N GLN A 118 1.32 31.60 -32.45
CA GLN A 118 0.46 32.55 -31.71
C GLN A 118 1.02 32.86 -30.32
N LEU A 119 1.51 31.84 -29.63
CA LEU A 119 2.11 32.00 -28.31
C LEU A 119 3.38 32.86 -28.38
N ALA A 120 4.21 32.70 -29.41
CA ALA A 120 5.40 33.52 -29.63
C ALA A 120 5.08 35.00 -29.80
N GLN A 121 3.95 35.34 -30.45
CA GLN A 121 3.47 36.72 -30.54
C GLN A 121 3.07 37.25 -29.16
N ILE A 122 2.29 36.49 -28.39
CA ILE A 122 1.88 36.86 -27.03
C ILE A 122 3.09 37.12 -26.12
N ILE A 123 4.14 36.29 -26.22
CA ILE A 123 5.38 36.44 -25.44
C ILE A 123 6.11 37.75 -25.80
N ARG A 124 6.07 38.17 -27.07
CA ARG A 124 6.72 39.42 -27.51
C ARG A 124 5.88 40.66 -27.17
N ASP A 125 4.56 40.52 -27.15
CA ASP A 125 3.64 41.64 -26.91
C ASP A 125 3.45 41.93 -25.41
N ASP A 126 3.63 40.95 -24.53
CA ASP A 126 3.44 41.06 -23.08
C ASP A 126 4.78 41.24 -22.34
N ASP A 127 5.08 42.48 -21.95
CA ASP A 127 6.29 42.87 -21.20
C ASP A 127 6.35 42.13 -19.84
N GLY A 128 7.10 41.03 -19.80
CA GLY A 128 7.38 40.25 -18.59
C GLY A 128 6.73 38.87 -18.52
N PHE A 129 6.06 38.42 -19.59
CA PHE A 129 5.61 37.03 -19.75
C PHE A 129 6.55 36.23 -20.67
N PRO A 130 6.96 35.00 -20.32
CA PRO A 130 6.65 34.25 -19.10
C PRO A 130 7.66 34.47 -17.97
N SER A 131 7.22 34.33 -16.71
CA SER A 131 8.14 34.40 -15.55
C SER A 131 8.95 33.11 -15.35
N ALA A 132 8.48 31.99 -15.90
CA ALA A 132 9.19 30.70 -15.96
C ALA A 132 8.56 29.77 -16.99
N ILE A 133 9.32 28.76 -17.41
CA ILE A 133 8.88 27.71 -18.32
C ILE A 133 8.95 26.36 -17.61
N ILE A 134 7.87 25.59 -17.71
CA ILE A 134 7.88 24.16 -17.43
C ILE A 134 7.85 23.42 -18.76
N SER A 135 8.90 22.66 -19.05
CA SER A 135 9.00 21.84 -20.27
C SER A 135 8.88 20.35 -19.92
N ILE A 136 7.96 19.65 -20.58
CA ILE A 136 7.74 18.20 -20.41
C ILE A 136 7.90 17.52 -21.75
N SER A 137 9.03 16.86 -21.99
CA SER A 137 9.27 16.12 -23.24
C SER A 137 9.02 16.92 -24.53
N SER A 138 9.24 18.23 -24.47
CA SER A 138 8.97 19.14 -25.58
C SER A 138 9.88 18.85 -26.79
N SER A 139 9.38 19.11 -28.00
CA SER A 139 10.13 18.99 -29.25
C SER A 139 10.65 20.36 -29.71
N THR A 140 11.89 20.40 -30.19
CA THR A 140 12.51 21.58 -30.82
C THR A 140 11.84 21.97 -32.15
N VAL A 141 11.12 21.05 -32.80
CA VAL A 141 10.46 21.29 -34.10
C VAL A 141 9.08 21.92 -33.95
N ILE A 142 8.36 21.53 -32.90
CA ILE A 142 6.97 21.99 -32.66
C ILE A 142 6.98 23.32 -31.92
N HIS A 143 7.85 23.47 -30.92
CA HIS A 143 7.89 24.65 -30.04
C HIS A 143 8.98 25.67 -30.40
N ASP A 144 9.42 25.68 -31.66
CA ASP A 144 10.56 26.51 -32.11
C ASP A 144 10.31 28.02 -31.90
N SER A 145 9.12 28.51 -32.24
CA SER A 145 8.80 29.94 -32.24
C SER A 145 8.68 30.48 -30.81
N SER A 146 8.00 29.76 -29.92
CA SER A 146 7.85 30.18 -28.53
C SER A 146 9.15 30.07 -27.73
N LEU A 147 9.96 29.04 -27.97
CA LEU A 147 11.27 28.87 -27.31
C LEU A 147 12.27 29.94 -27.75
N LYS A 148 12.26 30.36 -29.03
CA LYS A 148 13.05 31.52 -29.50
C LYS A 148 12.65 32.82 -28.80
N ALA A 149 11.35 33.10 -28.72
CA ALA A 149 10.86 34.28 -28.02
C ALA A 149 11.24 34.26 -26.53
N CYS A 150 11.23 33.07 -25.91
CA CYS A 150 11.68 32.92 -24.53
C CYS A 150 13.18 33.12 -24.34
N SER A 151 14.02 32.69 -25.29
CA SER A 151 15.48 32.87 -25.23
C SER A 151 15.87 34.34 -25.05
N GLU A 152 15.16 35.24 -25.74
CA GLU A 152 15.38 36.70 -25.64
C GLU A 152 15.07 37.26 -24.24
N LEU A 153 14.12 36.65 -23.52
CA LEU A 153 13.70 37.05 -22.17
C LEU A 153 14.47 36.32 -21.05
N ASN A 154 15.15 35.22 -21.39
CA ASN A 154 15.92 34.36 -20.48
C ASN A 154 15.19 33.94 -19.18
N PRO A 155 13.95 33.40 -19.25
CA PRO A 155 13.24 32.92 -18.08
C PRO A 155 13.84 31.60 -17.56
N PRO A 156 13.74 31.31 -16.26
CA PRO A 156 14.16 30.04 -15.71
C PRO A 156 13.29 28.88 -16.23
N VAL A 157 13.95 27.79 -16.61
CA VAL A 157 13.31 26.59 -17.16
C VAL A 157 13.42 25.42 -16.18
N ALA A 158 12.29 24.82 -15.82
CA ALA A 158 12.21 23.57 -15.08
C ALA A 158 11.51 22.50 -15.96
N GLY A 159 11.74 21.21 -15.73
CA GLY A 159 11.10 20.23 -16.60
C GLY A 159 11.48 18.77 -16.38
N SER A 160 10.96 17.91 -17.27
CA SER A 160 11.28 16.49 -17.37
C SER A 160 11.52 16.10 -18.83
N GLY A 161 12.32 15.05 -19.02
CA GLY A 161 12.77 14.58 -20.33
C GLY A 161 14.26 14.85 -20.49
N GLY A 162 15.11 14.07 -19.81
CA GLY A 162 16.55 14.36 -19.69
C GLY A 162 17.21 14.73 -21.02
N THR A 163 16.94 13.96 -22.07
CA THR A 163 17.45 14.21 -23.43
C THR A 163 16.75 15.40 -24.11
N SER A 164 15.41 15.45 -24.14
CA SER A 164 14.63 16.50 -24.81
C SER A 164 14.82 17.88 -24.19
N LEU A 165 14.86 17.97 -22.86
CA LEU A 165 15.14 19.20 -22.11
C LEU A 165 16.56 19.69 -22.37
N SER A 166 17.56 18.78 -22.41
CA SER A 166 18.94 19.16 -22.75
C SER A 166 19.09 19.63 -24.20
N ASN A 167 18.34 19.02 -25.12
CA ASN A 167 18.33 19.41 -26.53
C ASN A 167 17.72 20.81 -26.71
N ILE A 168 16.62 21.11 -26.02
CA ILE A 168 16.00 22.43 -26.06
C ILE A 168 16.89 23.50 -25.42
N ALA A 169 17.49 23.20 -24.26
CA ALA A 169 18.35 24.16 -23.60
C ALA A 169 19.63 24.46 -24.40
N SER A 170 20.22 23.46 -25.05
CA SER A 170 21.39 23.67 -25.93
C SER A 170 21.03 24.35 -27.25
N ALA A 171 19.86 24.08 -27.83
CA ALA A 171 19.43 24.69 -29.09
C ALA A 171 19.03 26.16 -28.95
N PHE A 172 18.45 26.55 -27.81
CA PHE A 172 17.88 27.90 -27.59
C PHE A 172 18.56 28.68 -26.45
N ASP A 173 19.69 28.18 -25.93
CA ASP A 173 20.47 28.78 -24.83
C ASP A 173 19.62 29.11 -23.58
N LEU A 174 18.79 28.15 -23.15
CA LEU A 174 17.86 28.36 -22.04
C LEU A 174 18.47 27.98 -20.68
N ARG A 175 18.18 28.79 -19.67
CA ARG A 175 18.65 28.59 -18.30
C ARG A 175 17.85 27.53 -17.55
N ILE A 176 18.37 26.30 -17.48
CA ILE A 176 17.75 25.21 -16.70
C ILE A 176 18.04 25.40 -15.20
N ILE A 177 16.98 25.49 -14.40
CA ILE A 177 17.04 25.60 -12.93
C ILE A 177 16.64 24.30 -12.20
N GLY A 178 16.03 23.35 -12.90
CA GLY A 178 15.58 22.10 -12.28
C GLY A 178 15.17 21.05 -13.30
N ASN A 179 15.95 19.96 -13.39
CA ASN A 179 15.59 18.77 -14.15
C ASN A 179 15.10 17.68 -13.19
N SER A 180 13.80 17.36 -13.25
CA SER A 180 13.31 16.11 -12.67
C SER A 180 13.52 15.03 -13.72
N GLY A 181 14.71 14.42 -13.72
CA GLY A 181 15.12 13.43 -14.72
C GLY A 181 14.07 12.34 -14.98
N GLY A 182 14.22 11.63 -16.11
CA GLY A 182 13.36 10.50 -16.54
C GLY A 182 13.49 9.25 -15.66
N SER A 183 13.38 9.41 -14.34
CA SER A 183 13.51 8.35 -13.36
C SER A 183 12.28 7.47 -13.35
N VAL A 184 12.52 6.15 -13.44
CA VAL A 184 11.55 5.05 -13.57
C VAL A 184 10.60 4.87 -12.36
N ALA A 185 10.51 5.85 -11.45
CA ALA A 185 9.78 5.70 -10.18
C ALA A 185 9.25 7.01 -9.58
N SER A 186 9.21 8.13 -10.33
CA SER A 186 8.73 9.42 -9.81
C SER A 186 7.31 9.71 -10.30
N THR A 187 6.40 10.02 -9.38
CA THR A 187 5.00 10.37 -9.70
C THR A 187 4.89 11.78 -10.28
N THR A 188 3.72 12.09 -10.86
CA THR A 188 3.36 13.44 -11.31
C THR A 188 3.51 14.48 -10.20
N ILE A 189 3.03 14.17 -8.99
CA ILE A 189 3.09 15.11 -7.86
C ILE A 189 4.52 15.35 -7.39
N THR A 190 5.37 14.33 -7.29
CA THR A 190 6.78 14.50 -6.90
C THR A 190 7.56 15.32 -7.92
N LYS A 191 7.27 15.14 -9.21
CA LYS A 191 7.87 15.97 -10.27
C LYS A 191 7.38 17.42 -10.20
N ALA A 192 6.08 17.65 -10.04
CA ALA A 192 5.50 18.98 -9.89
C ALA A 192 6.07 19.72 -8.67
N LYS A 193 6.17 19.06 -7.52
CA LYS A 193 6.84 19.59 -6.31
C LYS A 193 8.30 19.93 -6.56
N GLY A 194 9.04 19.08 -7.27
CA GLY A 194 10.42 19.33 -7.63
C GLY A 194 10.59 20.60 -8.48
N TRP A 195 9.71 20.83 -9.45
CA TRP A 195 9.72 22.04 -10.27
C TRP A 195 9.34 23.28 -9.48
N ALA A 196 8.27 23.21 -8.67
CA ALA A 196 7.84 24.30 -7.82
C ALA A 196 8.94 24.70 -6.82
N GLN A 197 9.65 23.72 -6.23
CA GLN A 197 10.78 23.97 -5.34
C GLN A 197 11.98 24.60 -6.08
N GLY A 198 12.28 24.15 -7.30
CA GLY A 198 13.31 24.78 -8.14
C GLY A 198 13.01 26.25 -8.40
N LEU A 199 11.75 26.55 -8.75
CA LEU A 199 11.28 27.92 -8.98
C LEU A 199 11.24 28.76 -7.70
N SER A 200 10.84 28.17 -6.57
CA SER A 200 10.89 28.77 -5.23
C SER A 200 12.28 29.28 -4.89
N ASN A 201 13.30 28.44 -5.11
CA ASN A 201 14.70 28.78 -4.83
C ASN A 201 15.18 29.90 -5.77
N GLU A 202 14.87 29.82 -7.06
CA GLU A 202 15.25 30.83 -8.06
C GLU A 202 14.61 32.19 -7.77
N TRP A 203 13.33 32.21 -7.42
CA TRP A 203 12.61 33.46 -7.16
C TRP A 203 12.78 33.98 -5.73
N GLY A 204 13.43 33.22 -4.84
CA GLY A 204 13.57 33.57 -3.42
C GLY A 204 12.23 33.61 -2.67
N VAL A 205 11.27 32.77 -3.06
CA VAL A 205 9.89 32.77 -2.55
C VAL A 205 9.65 31.52 -1.71
N ALA A 206 8.94 31.64 -0.58
CA ALA A 206 8.56 30.48 0.21
C ALA A 206 7.54 29.58 -0.54
N TYR A 207 7.83 28.29 -0.58
CA TYR A 207 6.90 27.23 -1.00
C TYR A 207 6.17 26.68 0.23
N ASP A 208 4.85 26.83 0.27
CA ASP A 208 4.02 26.36 1.39
C ASP A 208 3.26 25.08 1.00
N ASP A 209 3.77 23.92 1.41
CA ASP A 209 3.14 22.63 1.11
C ASP A 209 1.79 22.43 1.81
N SER A 210 1.45 23.30 2.78
CA SER A 210 0.17 23.26 3.51
C SER A 210 -0.95 24.10 2.88
N TYR A 211 -0.61 24.99 1.94
CA TYR A 211 -1.57 25.85 1.27
C TYR A 211 -2.40 25.05 0.25
N GLU A 212 -3.73 25.08 0.41
CA GLU A 212 -4.69 24.63 -0.61
C GLU A 212 -5.39 25.87 -1.21
N PRO A 213 -5.36 26.06 -2.53
CA PRO A 213 -5.99 27.21 -3.16
C PRO A 213 -7.52 27.13 -3.06
N GLU A 214 -8.17 28.23 -2.66
CA GLU A 214 -9.62 28.35 -2.59
C GLU A 214 -10.25 28.14 -3.98
N GLY A 215 -11.22 27.21 -4.09
CA GLY A 215 -12.01 26.97 -5.31
C GLY A 215 -11.78 25.63 -6.02
N PHE A 216 -10.75 24.86 -5.66
CA PHE A 216 -10.54 23.49 -6.14
C PHE A 216 -10.90 22.46 -5.06
N ALA A 217 -12.16 22.46 -4.63
CA ALA A 217 -12.69 21.34 -3.87
C ALA A 217 -12.77 20.12 -4.80
N LYS A 218 -11.83 19.16 -4.68
CA LYS A 218 -12.21 17.78 -4.95
C LYS A 218 -13.40 17.51 -4.04
N SER A 219 -14.51 17.04 -4.61
CA SER A 219 -15.68 16.56 -3.89
C SER A 219 -15.28 15.38 -3.00
N ALA A 220 -14.64 15.68 -1.87
CA ALA A 220 -14.36 14.76 -0.78
C ALA A 220 -15.06 15.35 0.44
N PRO A 221 -15.88 14.55 1.15
CA PRO A 221 -16.63 15.06 2.29
C PRO A 221 -15.64 15.57 3.33
N SER A 222 -15.90 16.79 3.79
CA SER A 222 -15.25 17.42 4.93
C SER A 222 -15.32 16.48 6.14
N GLN A 223 -14.21 15.83 6.46
CA GLN A 223 -14.03 15.20 7.75
C GLN A 223 -13.02 16.00 8.57
N SER A 224 -13.52 16.43 9.72
CA SER A 224 -12.83 17.02 10.86
C SER A 224 -11.41 16.52 11.12
N ASN A 225 -10.58 17.41 11.66
CA ASN A 225 -9.21 17.26 12.18
C ASN A 225 -8.93 16.14 13.22
N ASN A 226 -9.76 15.10 13.28
CA ASN A 226 -9.50 13.85 13.98
C ASN A 226 -9.79 12.70 13.01
N GLN A 227 -8.90 12.45 12.04
CA GLN A 227 -8.93 11.16 11.37
C GLN A 227 -8.52 10.11 12.39
N PRO A 228 -9.40 9.14 12.70
CA PRO A 228 -9.08 8.11 13.68
C PRO A 228 -7.88 7.32 13.16
N ILE A 229 -6.83 7.21 13.99
CA ILE A 229 -5.72 6.30 13.71
C ILE A 229 -6.35 4.94 13.39
N PRO A 230 -6.09 4.34 12.21
CA PRO A 230 -6.70 3.07 11.85
C PRO A 230 -6.38 2.05 12.92
N SER A 231 -7.44 1.45 13.45
CA SER A 231 -7.32 0.47 14.53
C SER A 231 -6.56 -0.76 14.03
N LEU A 232 -5.85 -1.43 14.95
CA LEU A 232 -5.19 -2.71 14.69
C LEU A 232 -6.14 -3.70 13.99
N LYS A 233 -7.41 -3.67 14.40
CA LYS A 233 -8.54 -4.39 13.80
C LYS A 233 -8.61 -4.20 12.28
N SER A 234 -8.71 -2.96 11.79
CA SER A 234 -8.91 -2.68 10.36
C SER A 234 -7.76 -3.19 9.50
N ILE A 235 -6.53 -3.14 10.03
CA ILE A 235 -5.32 -3.58 9.33
C ILE A 235 -5.31 -5.11 9.21
N LEU A 236 -5.67 -5.82 10.28
CA LEU A 236 -5.70 -7.29 10.31
C LEU A 236 -6.86 -7.86 9.48
N GLU A 237 -8.03 -7.21 9.47
CA GLU A 237 -9.15 -7.57 8.58
C GLU A 237 -8.75 -7.47 7.10
N ALA A 238 -8.01 -6.43 6.72
CA ALA A 238 -7.50 -6.28 5.37
C ALA A 238 -6.43 -7.32 5.00
N ALA A 239 -5.71 -7.88 5.99
CA ALA A 239 -4.67 -8.89 5.78
C ALA A 239 -5.24 -10.31 5.56
N LEU A 240 -6.46 -10.57 6.03
CA LEU A 240 -7.04 -11.92 6.11
C LEU A 240 -7.04 -12.70 4.79
N PRO A 241 -7.42 -12.14 3.62
CA PRO A 241 -7.37 -12.87 2.36
C PRO A 241 -5.95 -13.35 2.01
N SER A 242 -4.94 -12.56 2.35
CA SER A 242 -3.55 -12.91 2.06
C SER A 242 -3.03 -14.02 2.97
N PHE A 243 -3.41 -13.99 4.26
CA PHE A 243 -3.11 -15.07 5.21
C PHE A 243 -3.79 -16.38 4.83
N LEU A 244 -5.03 -16.33 4.36
CA LEU A 244 -5.75 -17.52 3.89
C LEU A 244 -5.04 -18.17 2.69
N VAL A 245 -4.67 -17.38 1.68
CA VAL A 245 -3.92 -17.87 0.52
C VAL A 245 -2.58 -18.47 0.94
N LEU A 246 -1.90 -17.86 1.92
CA LEU A 246 -0.65 -18.38 2.46
C LEU A 246 -0.83 -19.75 3.12
N CYS A 247 -1.89 -19.95 3.89
CA CYS A 247 -2.22 -21.25 4.48
C CYS A 247 -2.54 -22.30 3.40
N ILE A 248 -3.30 -21.94 2.37
CA ILE A 248 -3.58 -22.84 1.24
C ILE A 248 -2.30 -23.20 0.50
N ALA A 249 -1.40 -22.23 0.27
CA ALA A 249 -0.13 -22.47 -0.39
C ALA A 249 0.77 -23.40 0.43
N ASN A 250 0.88 -23.18 1.74
CA ASN A 250 1.62 -24.07 2.65
C ASN A 250 1.01 -25.49 2.66
N PHE A 251 -0.31 -25.61 2.77
CA PHE A 251 -1.01 -26.88 2.74
C PHE A 251 -0.78 -27.63 1.41
N ALA A 252 -0.80 -26.91 0.28
CA ALA A 252 -0.49 -27.47 -1.02
C ALA A 252 0.96 -27.99 -1.06
N LEU A 253 1.93 -27.20 -0.60
CA LEU A 253 3.34 -27.61 -0.52
C LEU A 253 3.52 -28.88 0.34
N ASP A 254 2.86 -28.95 1.49
CA ASP A 254 2.92 -30.12 2.38
C ASP A 254 2.23 -31.35 1.77
N SER A 255 1.11 -31.15 1.06
CA SER A 255 0.38 -32.22 0.37
C SER A 255 1.15 -32.78 -0.83
N PHE A 256 1.77 -31.93 -1.64
CA PHE A 256 2.58 -32.35 -2.80
C PHE A 256 3.95 -32.91 -2.39
N GLY A 257 4.57 -32.38 -1.32
CA GLY A 257 5.82 -32.89 -0.76
C GLY A 257 5.66 -34.29 -0.13
N GLY A 258 4.49 -34.61 0.42
CA GLY A 258 4.17 -35.94 0.97
C GLY A 258 4.10 -37.06 -0.06
N VAL A 259 3.74 -36.76 -1.31
CA VAL A 259 3.69 -37.75 -2.42
C VAL A 259 5.10 -38.06 -2.96
N ALA A 260 6.06 -37.18 -2.76
CA ALA A 260 7.46 -37.36 -3.19
C ALA A 260 8.30 -38.24 -2.24
N LYS A 261 7.73 -38.73 -1.13
CA LYS A 261 8.44 -39.58 -0.15
C LYS A 261 8.75 -41.00 -0.67
N GLU A 262 8.25 -41.37 -1.85
CA GLU A 262 8.49 -42.67 -2.49
C GLU A 262 8.99 -42.54 -3.94
N ARG A 263 10.14 -41.88 -4.16
CA ARG A 263 11.11 -42.27 -5.21
C ARG A 263 12.35 -41.38 -5.20
N THR A 264 13.47 -42.05 -4.93
CA THR A 264 14.83 -41.80 -5.43
C THR A 264 15.09 -40.56 -6.31
N SER A 265 16.18 -39.86 -5.97
CA SER A 265 17.02 -38.98 -6.82
C SER A 265 16.62 -37.51 -7.07
N ILE A 266 16.02 -36.82 -6.08
CA ILE A 266 15.80 -35.36 -6.14
C ILE A 266 16.45 -34.64 -4.94
N ASP A 267 17.78 -34.67 -4.83
CA ASP A 267 18.50 -33.89 -3.80
C ASP A 267 18.78 -32.42 -4.22
N ARG A 268 18.45 -32.01 -5.47
CA ARG A 268 18.64 -30.62 -5.92
C ARG A 268 17.45 -29.68 -5.65
N PHE A 269 16.23 -30.20 -5.47
CA PHE A 269 15.04 -29.37 -5.19
C PHE A 269 14.76 -29.18 -3.70
N ARG A 270 15.46 -29.90 -2.81
CA ARG A 270 15.32 -29.74 -1.36
C ARG A 270 15.67 -28.32 -0.89
N GLY A 271 16.73 -27.72 -1.42
CA GLY A 271 17.15 -26.38 -1.03
C GLY A 271 16.14 -25.29 -1.39
N ASP A 272 15.54 -25.34 -2.57
CA ASP A 272 14.60 -24.31 -3.05
C ASP A 272 13.24 -24.39 -2.35
N GLU A 273 12.77 -25.61 -2.04
CA GLU A 273 11.52 -25.82 -1.32
C GLU A 273 11.62 -25.32 0.14
N ASP A 274 12.77 -25.52 0.78
CA ASP A 274 13.03 -25.05 2.14
C ASP A 274 13.16 -23.52 2.21
N ILE A 275 13.77 -22.89 1.20
CA ILE A 275 13.82 -21.43 1.08
C ILE A 275 12.41 -20.87 0.84
N LEU A 276 11.61 -21.48 -0.03
CA LEU A 276 10.24 -21.03 -0.30
C LEU A 276 9.36 -21.15 0.95
N ARG A 277 9.42 -22.27 1.66
CA ARG A 277 8.74 -22.47 2.96
C ARG A 277 9.17 -21.41 3.97
N PHE A 278 10.47 -21.14 4.06
CA PHE A 278 11.01 -20.10 4.94
C PHE A 278 10.45 -18.72 4.60
N VAL A 279 10.47 -18.32 3.32
CA VAL A 279 9.93 -17.02 2.89
C VAL A 279 8.44 -16.91 3.20
N LEU A 280 7.66 -17.94 2.86
CA LEU A 280 6.21 -17.97 3.07
C LEU A 280 5.86 -17.90 4.57
N ARG A 281 6.53 -18.68 5.43
CA ARG A 281 6.21 -18.71 6.87
C ARG A 281 6.81 -17.54 7.64
N CYS A 282 8.00 -17.07 7.25
CA CYS A 282 8.80 -16.19 8.10
C CYS A 282 8.79 -14.72 7.64
N ILE A 283 8.63 -14.46 6.34
CA ILE A 283 8.79 -13.12 5.78
C ILE A 283 7.45 -12.52 5.33
N VAL A 284 6.63 -13.32 4.65
CA VAL A 284 5.40 -12.84 4.01
C VAL A 284 4.36 -12.27 5.00
N PRO A 285 4.01 -12.93 6.12
CA PRO A 285 3.03 -12.42 7.08
C PRO A 285 3.38 -11.02 7.63
N GLY A 286 4.61 -10.86 8.12
CA GLY A 286 5.08 -9.59 8.66
C GLY A 286 5.20 -8.50 7.59
N THR A 287 5.59 -8.87 6.37
CA THR A 287 5.65 -7.91 5.25
C THR A 287 4.27 -7.39 4.87
N ILE A 288 3.26 -8.27 4.76
CA ILE A 288 1.87 -7.87 4.47
C ILE A 288 1.34 -6.94 5.56
N CYS A 289 1.53 -7.32 6.83
CA CYS A 289 1.13 -6.49 7.97
C CYS A 289 1.82 -5.13 7.97
N CYS A 290 3.09 -5.07 7.57
CA CYS A 290 3.83 -3.81 7.46
C CYS A 290 3.25 -2.88 6.39
N ILE A 291 3.00 -3.42 5.20
CA ILE A 291 2.43 -2.66 4.08
C ILE A 291 1.05 -2.14 4.46
N LEU A 292 0.17 -3.01 4.97
CA LEU A 292 -1.19 -2.62 5.35
C LEU A 292 -1.21 -1.61 6.51
N ALA A 293 -0.32 -1.75 7.49
CA ALA A 293 -0.19 -0.78 8.57
C ALA A 293 0.30 0.58 8.06
N ALA A 294 1.28 0.59 7.15
CA ALA A 294 1.82 1.81 6.56
C ALA A 294 0.79 2.51 5.67
N THR A 295 0.10 1.77 4.78
CA THR A 295 -0.90 2.33 3.86
C THR A 295 -2.12 2.85 4.60
N SER A 296 -2.62 2.10 5.60
CA SER A 296 -3.77 2.52 6.39
C SER A 296 -3.48 3.78 7.20
N ARG A 297 -2.25 3.92 7.73
CA ARG A 297 -1.83 5.08 8.55
C ARG A 297 -1.32 6.24 7.72
N ASN A 298 -1.31 6.11 6.40
CA ASN A 298 -0.97 7.19 5.52
C ASN A 298 -2.17 8.13 5.34
N THR A 299 -2.35 9.04 6.28
CA THR A 299 -3.40 10.06 6.25
C THR A 299 -3.09 11.20 5.29
N ASP A 300 -1.82 11.38 4.93
CA ASP A 300 -1.38 12.37 3.96
C ASP A 300 -1.42 11.78 2.54
N THR A 301 -2.37 12.22 1.73
CA THR A 301 -2.45 11.97 0.27
C THR A 301 -1.23 12.50 -0.50
N LYS A 302 -0.24 13.07 0.19
CA LYS A 302 0.92 13.79 -0.37
C LYS A 302 2.19 12.93 -0.51
N SER A 303 2.25 11.73 0.10
CA SER A 303 3.38 10.82 -0.11
C SER A 303 3.10 9.86 -1.26
N ASP A 304 4.04 9.74 -2.20
CA ASP A 304 4.00 8.77 -3.29
C ASP A 304 3.66 7.37 -2.78
N GLN A 305 2.48 6.86 -3.17
CA GLN A 305 2.02 5.54 -2.75
C GLN A 305 3.03 4.45 -3.12
N SER A 306 3.71 4.58 -4.26
CA SER A 306 4.79 3.71 -4.69
C SER A 306 5.97 3.70 -3.72
N THR A 307 6.44 4.87 -3.30
CA THR A 307 7.55 5.03 -2.35
C THR A 307 7.18 4.46 -0.98
N LEU A 308 5.94 4.68 -0.54
CA LEU A 308 5.44 4.11 0.73
C LEU A 308 5.38 2.58 0.69
N ILE A 309 4.90 2.01 -0.41
CA ILE A 309 4.87 0.54 -0.60
C ILE A 309 6.30 -0.01 -0.61
N GLN A 310 7.23 0.61 -1.34
CA GLN A 310 8.63 0.17 -1.37
C GLN A 310 9.32 0.26 0.01
N THR A 311 9.05 1.33 0.77
CA THR A 311 9.60 1.50 2.12
C THR A 311 9.08 0.44 3.07
N SER A 312 7.76 0.20 3.02
CA SER A 312 7.10 -0.77 3.91
C SER A 312 7.41 -2.21 3.54
N THR A 313 7.55 -2.57 2.27
CA THR A 313 8.00 -3.91 1.86
C THR A 313 9.40 -4.19 2.43
N LEU A 314 10.33 -3.26 2.28
CA LEU A 314 11.71 -3.47 2.69
C LEU A 314 11.87 -3.46 4.21
N ALA A 315 11.17 -2.55 4.92
CA ALA A 315 11.10 -2.55 6.38
C ALA A 315 10.43 -3.83 6.92
N GLY A 316 9.38 -4.31 6.25
CA GLY A 316 8.66 -5.53 6.59
C GLY A 316 9.53 -6.78 6.43
N ILE A 317 10.25 -6.91 5.32
CA ILE A 317 11.15 -8.04 5.07
C ILE A 317 12.26 -8.09 6.13
N LEU A 318 12.94 -6.97 6.38
CA LEU A 318 14.03 -6.91 7.34
C LEU A 318 13.57 -7.12 8.78
N SER A 319 12.44 -6.51 9.17
CA SER A 319 11.91 -6.66 10.53
C SER A 319 11.42 -8.08 10.79
N SER A 320 10.86 -8.76 9.78
CA SER A 320 10.41 -10.15 9.85
C SER A 320 11.60 -11.12 9.85
N ALA A 321 12.58 -10.95 8.96
CA ALA A 321 13.80 -11.75 8.97
C ALA A 321 14.55 -11.66 10.31
N ALA A 322 14.58 -10.47 10.91
CA ALA A 322 15.15 -10.25 12.24
C ALA A 322 14.34 -10.89 13.38
N ALA A 323 13.03 -11.09 13.19
CA ALA A 323 12.15 -11.72 14.18
C ALA A 323 12.36 -13.23 14.28
N PHE A 324 12.79 -13.88 13.19
CA PHE A 324 13.03 -15.32 13.13
C PHE A 324 14.47 -15.75 13.48
N HIS A 325 15.41 -14.80 13.53
CA HIS A 325 16.80 -15.12 13.84
C HIS A 325 16.94 -15.69 15.27
N GLY A 326 17.22 -16.99 15.38
CA GLY A 326 17.44 -17.68 16.65
C GLY A 326 16.23 -18.35 17.29
N MET A 327 15.08 -18.41 16.60
CA MET A 327 13.88 -19.15 17.06
C MET A 327 13.62 -20.38 16.19
N GLY A 328 13.27 -21.50 16.83
CA GLY A 328 12.77 -22.68 16.14
C GLY A 328 11.34 -22.46 15.59
N ASP A 329 10.91 -23.38 14.74
CA ASP A 329 9.65 -23.32 13.98
C ASP A 329 8.38 -23.09 14.83
N SER A 330 8.41 -23.37 16.14
CA SER A 330 7.26 -23.29 17.03
C SER A 330 7.00 -21.91 17.66
N MET A 331 7.98 -20.99 17.63
CA MET A 331 7.89 -19.70 18.35
C MET A 331 8.03 -18.44 17.50
N GLY A 332 8.56 -18.54 16.27
CA GLY A 332 8.79 -17.35 15.43
C GLY A 332 7.48 -16.71 14.96
N GLY A 333 7.40 -15.39 14.81
CA GLY A 333 6.21 -14.71 14.28
C GLY A 333 6.55 -13.31 13.77
N GLY A 334 6.23 -13.04 12.51
CA GLY A 334 6.60 -11.78 11.84
C GLY A 334 5.52 -10.71 11.89
N ALA A 335 4.26 -11.09 12.15
CA ALA A 335 3.10 -10.20 11.99
C ALA A 335 3.18 -8.97 12.90
N MET A 336 3.48 -9.16 14.19
CA MET A 336 3.60 -8.05 15.14
C MET A 336 4.81 -7.14 14.84
N ALA A 337 5.96 -7.72 14.46
CA ALA A 337 7.12 -6.94 14.04
C ALA A 337 6.78 -6.08 12.81
N GLY A 338 6.09 -6.66 11.83
CA GLY A 338 5.58 -5.96 10.66
C GLY A 338 4.64 -4.81 10.98
N LEU A 339 3.65 -5.02 11.86
CA LEU A 339 2.70 -3.99 12.29
C LEU A 339 3.40 -2.79 12.95
N VAL A 340 4.38 -3.07 13.82
CA VAL A 340 5.16 -2.02 14.49
C VAL A 340 6.05 -1.31 13.47
N ALA A 341 6.74 -2.03 12.58
CA ALA A 341 7.51 -1.42 11.49
C ALA A 341 6.63 -0.47 10.67
N GLY A 342 5.50 -0.97 10.17
CA GLY A 342 4.57 -0.23 9.31
C GLY A 342 3.97 1.00 10.00
N SER A 343 3.80 0.95 11.33
CA SER A 343 3.36 2.12 12.10
C SER A 343 4.35 3.29 12.11
N THR A 344 5.64 3.00 11.98
CA THR A 344 6.72 3.99 12.05
C THR A 344 7.09 4.54 10.67
N VAL A 345 6.74 3.82 9.59
CA VAL A 345 7.05 4.18 8.21
C VAL A 345 6.51 5.57 7.83
N PRO A 346 5.21 5.90 7.97
CA PRO A 346 4.69 7.20 7.52
C PRO A 346 5.37 8.39 8.19
N LYS A 347 5.63 8.32 9.51
CA LYS A 347 6.30 9.38 10.27
C LYS A 347 7.75 9.58 9.80
N SER A 348 8.48 8.48 9.63
CA SER A 348 9.87 8.50 9.20
C SER A 348 10.01 9.01 7.77
N LEU A 349 9.07 8.64 6.90
CA LEU A 349 9.04 9.07 5.50
C LEU A 349 8.73 10.57 5.39
N ASN A 350 7.80 11.09 6.20
CA ASN A 350 7.54 12.53 6.26
C ASN A 350 8.80 13.30 6.70
N TYR A 351 9.45 12.89 7.79
CA TYR A 351 10.69 13.51 8.26
C TYR A 351 11.80 13.49 7.21
N ALA A 352 12.05 12.32 6.60
CA ALA A 352 13.06 12.17 5.57
C ALA A 352 12.73 13.00 4.31
N SER A 353 11.44 13.16 3.97
CA SER A 353 11.02 14.00 2.83
C SER A 353 11.31 15.48 3.06
N ILE A 354 11.11 15.99 4.29
CA ILE A 354 11.44 17.37 4.66
C ILE A 354 12.95 17.56 4.60
N LEU A 355 13.72 16.58 5.06
CA LEU A 355 15.18 16.61 5.02
C LEU A 355 15.71 16.62 3.57
N CYS A 356 15.22 15.74 2.70
CA CYS A 356 15.61 15.70 1.28
C CYS A 356 15.29 17.02 0.57
N ARG A 357 14.15 17.63 0.88
CA ARG A 357 13.78 18.96 0.37
C ARG A 357 14.73 20.05 0.86
N ARG A 358 15.07 20.07 2.15
CA ARG A 358 15.98 21.07 2.72
C ARG A 358 17.37 21.05 2.07
N TYR A 359 17.83 19.88 1.66
CA TYR A 359 19.11 19.71 0.98
C TYR A 359 19.02 19.75 -0.56
N ASN A 360 17.87 20.14 -1.14
CA ASN A 360 17.64 20.23 -2.59
C ASN A 360 18.06 18.94 -3.34
N VAL A 361 17.76 17.78 -2.76
CA VAL A 361 18.10 16.48 -3.35
C VAL A 361 17.24 16.23 -4.60
N THR A 362 17.83 15.64 -5.64
CA THR A 362 17.12 15.33 -6.90
C THR A 362 15.98 14.33 -6.66
N ALA A 363 14.95 14.35 -7.51
CA ALA A 363 13.76 13.50 -7.35
C ALA A 363 14.09 11.99 -7.31
N THR A 364 15.01 11.52 -8.17
CA THR A 364 15.46 10.13 -8.18
C THR A 364 16.12 9.72 -6.87
N MET A 365 17.08 10.54 -6.41
CA MET A 365 17.83 10.28 -5.18
C MET A 365 16.89 10.33 -3.98
N THR A 366 15.91 11.24 -3.99
CA THR A 366 14.86 11.31 -2.98
C THR A 366 14.05 10.02 -2.93
N ASN A 367 13.63 9.45 -4.07
CA ASN A 367 12.89 8.19 -4.08
C ASN A 367 13.75 6.99 -3.63
N CYS A 368 15.05 6.95 -3.95
CA CYS A 368 15.94 5.92 -3.43
C CYS A 368 16.14 6.04 -1.90
N ILE A 369 16.34 7.27 -1.40
CA ILE A 369 16.54 7.53 0.03
C ILE A 369 15.25 7.23 0.81
N LEU A 370 14.10 7.68 0.30
CA LEU A 370 12.80 7.46 0.94
C LEU A 370 12.36 5.99 0.83
N GLY A 371 12.35 5.43 -0.39
CA GLY A 371 11.89 4.07 -0.65
C GLY A 371 12.81 3.00 -0.08
N GLY A 372 14.11 3.06 -0.39
CA GLY A 372 15.08 2.07 0.08
C GLY A 372 15.68 2.44 1.42
N GLY A 373 16.22 3.66 1.54
CA GLY A 373 16.98 4.11 2.71
C GLY A 373 16.17 4.09 4.01
N VAL A 374 14.98 4.69 4.03
CA VAL A 374 14.12 4.71 5.23
C VAL A 374 13.69 3.28 5.62
N GLY A 375 13.39 2.44 4.63
CA GLY A 375 13.01 1.04 4.88
C GLY A 375 14.15 0.25 5.55
N ILE A 376 15.37 0.42 5.05
CA ILE A 376 16.58 -0.19 5.63
C ILE A 376 16.79 0.31 7.07
N VAL A 377 16.69 1.62 7.29
CA VAL A 377 16.91 2.22 8.62
C VAL A 377 15.90 1.72 9.64
N ILE A 378 14.61 1.62 9.26
CA ILE A 378 13.57 1.10 10.15
C ILE A 378 13.80 -0.39 10.44
N GLY A 379 14.04 -1.21 9.40
CA GLY A 379 14.28 -2.64 9.56
C GLY A 379 15.52 -2.95 10.41
N LEU A 380 16.65 -2.28 10.13
CA LEU A 380 17.86 -2.40 10.94
C LEU A 380 17.66 -1.84 12.35
N GLY A 381 16.92 -0.75 12.52
CA GLY A 381 16.57 -0.21 13.83
C GLY A 381 15.80 -1.21 14.68
N MET A 382 14.83 -1.92 14.10
CA MET A 382 14.09 -3.00 14.77
C MET A 382 14.97 -4.21 15.09
N HIS A 383 15.90 -4.55 14.20
CA HIS A 383 16.88 -5.60 14.46
C HIS A 383 17.83 -5.22 15.59
N ILE A 384 18.52 -4.06 15.52
CA ILE A 384 19.53 -3.59 16.48
C ILE A 384 18.90 -3.35 17.85
N SER A 385 17.69 -2.83 17.94
CA SER A 385 16.99 -2.66 19.22
C SER A 385 16.54 -3.98 19.86
N GLY A 386 16.46 -5.07 19.08
CA GLY A 386 15.95 -6.36 19.54
C GLY A 386 14.42 -6.37 19.67
N LEU A 387 13.75 -5.34 19.16
CA LEU A 387 12.30 -5.19 19.19
C LEU A 387 11.62 -6.24 18.32
N SER A 388 12.15 -6.53 17.13
CA SER A 388 11.63 -7.61 16.28
C SER A 388 11.62 -8.95 17.00
N PHE A 389 12.72 -9.30 17.67
CA PHE A 389 12.85 -10.55 18.40
C PHE A 389 11.91 -10.61 19.62
N ALA A 390 11.79 -9.52 20.37
CA ALA A 390 10.86 -9.45 21.50
C ALA A 390 9.39 -9.58 21.07
N LEU A 391 9.00 -8.96 19.94
CA LEU A 391 7.66 -9.07 19.36
C LEU A 391 7.36 -10.47 18.81
N SER A 392 8.38 -11.12 18.23
CA SER A 392 8.32 -12.52 17.81
C SER A 392 8.01 -13.44 19.00
N LEU A 393 8.79 -13.29 20.10
CA LEU A 393 8.59 -14.05 21.34
C LEU A 393 7.19 -13.83 21.91
N LEU A 394 6.73 -12.59 21.93
CA LEU A 394 5.38 -12.26 22.38
C LEU A 394 4.31 -12.96 21.54
N THR A 395 4.48 -12.98 20.22
CA THR A 395 3.56 -13.67 19.30
C THR A 395 3.55 -15.17 19.55
N GLY A 396 4.73 -15.79 19.74
CA GLY A 396 4.87 -17.18 20.14
C GLY A 396 4.18 -17.51 21.47
N MET A 397 4.39 -16.70 22.52
CA MET A 397 3.74 -16.90 23.83
C MET A 397 2.21 -16.80 23.74
N ILE A 398 1.68 -15.81 23.01
CA ILE A 398 0.23 -15.66 22.81
C ILE A 398 -0.33 -16.91 22.15
N ARG A 399 0.32 -17.42 21.11
CA ARG A 399 -0.11 -18.61 20.37
C ARG A 399 -0.04 -19.89 21.21
N GLN A 400 1.06 -20.13 21.92
CA GLN A 400 1.16 -21.31 22.81
C GLN A 400 0.08 -21.29 23.90
N THR A 401 -0.22 -20.09 24.43
CA THR A 401 -1.32 -19.91 25.39
C THR A 401 -2.68 -20.24 24.78
N ILE A 402 -2.93 -19.80 23.54
CA ILE A 402 -4.17 -20.11 22.80
C ILE A 402 -4.31 -21.62 22.55
N ARG A 403 -3.23 -22.29 22.20
CA ARG A 403 -3.22 -23.72 21.86
C ARG A 403 -3.17 -24.66 23.05
N PHE A 404 -3.13 -24.12 24.28
CA PHE A 404 -2.90 -24.90 25.49
C PHE A 404 -1.61 -25.74 25.40
N GLU A 405 -0.59 -25.22 24.74
CA GLU A 405 0.74 -25.84 24.68
C GLU A 405 1.58 -25.39 25.87
N ILE A 406 2.41 -26.30 26.39
CA ILE A 406 3.39 -25.96 27.43
C ILE A 406 4.38 -24.95 26.83
N LEU A 407 4.68 -23.88 27.57
CA LEU A 407 5.57 -22.84 27.08
C LEU A 407 6.98 -23.41 26.93
N ALA A 408 7.35 -23.79 25.71
CA ALA A 408 8.72 -24.17 25.38
C ALA A 408 9.58 -22.90 25.38
N VAL A 409 10.16 -22.57 26.53
CA VAL A 409 11.15 -21.49 26.61
C VAL A 409 12.38 -21.97 25.86
N PRO A 410 12.77 -21.34 24.74
CA PRO A 410 13.95 -21.76 24.01
C PRO A 410 15.16 -21.59 24.94
N ASP A 411 16.01 -22.62 24.99
CA ASP A 411 17.33 -22.55 25.62
C ASP A 411 18.22 -21.60 24.81
N ILE A 412 17.93 -20.31 24.92
CA ILE A 412 18.70 -19.26 24.27
C ILE A 412 19.96 -19.12 25.11
N GLU A 413 21.11 -19.47 24.52
CA GLU A 413 22.40 -19.18 25.15
C GLU A 413 22.44 -17.70 25.54
N LEU A 414 22.63 -17.43 26.84
CA LEU A 414 22.56 -16.11 27.46
C LEU A 414 23.54 -15.09 26.83
N SER A 415 24.53 -15.57 26.08
CA SER A 415 25.49 -14.80 25.27
C SER A 415 24.84 -14.06 24.08
N SER A 416 23.68 -14.53 23.59
CA SER A 416 23.00 -13.97 22.41
C SER A 416 21.97 -12.89 22.75
N ILE A 417 21.59 -12.74 24.03
CA ILE A 417 20.63 -11.72 24.50
C ILE A 417 21.40 -10.45 24.89
N GLU A 418 22.07 -9.81 23.94
CA GLU A 418 22.77 -8.54 24.21
C GLU A 418 21.80 -7.34 24.42
N LYS A 419 20.49 -7.55 24.31
CA LYS A 419 19.49 -6.47 24.18
C LYS A 419 18.50 -6.45 25.35
N VAL A 420 18.25 -5.25 25.88
CA VAL A 420 17.48 -4.99 27.11
C VAL A 420 16.04 -5.50 27.04
N LEU A 421 15.37 -5.31 25.89
CA LEU A 421 13.94 -5.60 25.75
C LEU A 421 13.60 -7.11 25.75
N PRO A 422 14.27 -7.97 24.96
CA PRO A 422 14.01 -9.41 25.06
C PRO A 422 14.48 -10.02 26.38
N TYR A 423 15.52 -9.46 27.01
CA TYR A 423 15.93 -9.87 28.36
C TYR A 423 14.81 -9.68 29.38
N LEU A 424 14.11 -8.54 29.36
CA LEU A 424 12.99 -8.28 30.26
C LEU A 424 11.83 -9.27 30.04
N LEU A 425 11.50 -9.55 28.77
CA LEU A 425 10.42 -10.48 28.43
C LEU A 425 10.74 -11.90 28.92
N VAL A 426 11.96 -12.38 28.64
CA VAL A 426 12.41 -13.73 29.02
C VAL A 426 12.58 -13.87 30.53
N LYS A 427 13.07 -12.86 31.26
CA LYS A 427 13.30 -12.97 32.71
C LYS A 427 12.10 -12.66 33.59
N VAL A 428 11.11 -11.91 33.10
CA VAL A 428 9.96 -11.52 33.92
C VAL A 428 8.70 -12.23 33.47
N VAL A 429 8.42 -12.26 32.16
CA VAL A 429 7.15 -12.77 31.65
C VAL A 429 7.14 -14.29 31.55
N CYS A 430 8.20 -14.90 30.98
CA CYS A 430 8.27 -16.36 30.85
C CYS A 430 8.21 -17.10 32.21
N PRO A 431 8.90 -16.67 33.29
CA PRO A 431 8.81 -17.32 34.59
C PRO A 431 7.42 -17.20 35.23
N VAL A 432 6.73 -16.08 35.01
CA VAL A 432 5.35 -15.89 35.51
C VAL A 432 4.39 -16.81 34.77
N ILE A 433 4.51 -16.92 33.44
CA ILE A 433 3.66 -17.82 32.64
C ILE A 433 3.93 -19.28 32.98
N THR A 434 5.20 -19.69 33.07
CA THR A 434 5.56 -21.06 33.47
C THR A 434 5.12 -21.37 34.90
N LEU A 435 5.21 -20.42 35.83
CA LEU A 435 4.64 -20.57 37.18
C LEU A 435 3.12 -20.79 37.13
N LEU A 436 2.39 -20.02 36.32
CA LEU A 436 0.95 -20.18 36.16
C LEU A 436 0.60 -21.54 35.52
N GLN A 437 1.34 -21.98 34.51
CA GLN A 437 1.20 -23.30 33.89
C GLN A 437 1.46 -24.42 34.91
N ASN A 438 2.53 -24.32 35.69
CA ASN A 438 2.85 -25.28 36.76
C ASN A 438 1.75 -25.30 37.84
N VAL A 439 1.21 -24.16 38.24
CA VAL A 439 0.07 -24.10 39.18
C VAL A 439 -1.15 -24.79 38.58
N PHE A 440 -1.41 -24.58 37.29
CA PHE A 440 -2.53 -25.19 36.58
C PHE A 440 -2.38 -26.71 36.46
N GLU A 441 -1.19 -27.21 36.09
CA GLU A 441 -0.87 -28.64 36.07
C GLU A 441 -0.99 -29.28 37.45
N ASN A 442 -0.47 -28.61 38.49
CA ASN A 442 -0.59 -29.08 39.87
C ASN A 442 -2.07 -29.20 40.27
N VAL A 443 -2.91 -28.21 39.94
CA VAL A 443 -4.36 -28.27 40.19
C VAL A 443 -5.03 -29.40 39.42
N ALA A 444 -4.65 -29.60 38.15
CA ALA A 444 -5.18 -30.68 37.32
C ALA A 444 -4.73 -32.07 37.78
N SER A 445 -3.61 -32.17 38.52
CA SER A 445 -3.08 -33.43 39.08
C SER A 445 -3.67 -33.85 40.43
N LEU A 446 -4.50 -33.01 41.09
CA LEU A 446 -5.16 -33.37 42.34
C LEU A 446 -6.25 -34.44 42.10
N GLY A 447 -5.90 -35.69 42.38
CA GLY A 447 -6.53 -36.91 41.85
C GLY A 447 -8.03 -37.14 42.04
N ALA A 448 -8.71 -36.48 42.99
CA ALA A 448 -10.16 -36.66 43.16
C ALA A 448 -11.01 -35.71 42.30
N LEU A 449 -10.48 -34.51 41.97
CA LEU A 449 -11.17 -33.50 41.16
C LEU A 449 -10.76 -33.60 39.67
N SER A 450 -9.54 -34.07 39.42
CA SER A 450 -8.91 -34.21 38.10
C SER A 450 -9.80 -34.91 37.07
N SER A 451 -10.27 -36.13 37.36
CA SER A 451 -11.05 -36.94 36.41
C SER A 451 -12.48 -36.43 36.16
N THR A 452 -12.95 -35.44 36.92
CA THR A 452 -14.30 -34.87 36.78
C THR A 452 -14.30 -33.51 36.10
N LEU A 453 -13.20 -32.76 36.19
CA LEU A 453 -13.07 -31.41 35.63
C LEU A 453 -12.15 -31.33 34.41
N PHE A 454 -11.27 -32.30 34.21
CA PHE A 454 -10.30 -32.30 33.11
C PHE A 454 -10.41 -33.59 32.31
N ASP A 455 -10.37 -33.46 30.98
CA ASP A 455 -10.22 -34.60 30.09
C ASP A 455 -8.74 -34.97 30.10
N VAL A 456 -8.35 -35.82 31.06
CA VAL A 456 -7.00 -36.38 31.12
C VAL A 456 -6.91 -37.44 30.04
N GLN A 457 -6.72 -37.01 28.79
CA GLN A 457 -6.45 -37.93 27.69
C GLN A 457 -5.27 -38.82 28.09
N GLY A 458 -5.53 -40.12 28.24
CA GLY A 458 -4.60 -41.10 28.79
C GLY A 458 -3.41 -41.45 27.89
N HIS A 459 -2.86 -40.52 27.13
CA HIS A 459 -1.57 -40.65 26.46
C HIS A 459 -0.73 -39.43 26.83
N CYS A 460 0.37 -39.66 27.56
CA CYS A 460 1.39 -38.67 27.83
C CYS A 460 1.78 -37.97 26.52
N SER A 461 1.49 -36.68 26.40
CA SER A 461 2.23 -35.84 25.47
C SER A 461 2.85 -34.76 26.32
N GLU A 462 4.18 -34.77 26.43
CA GLU A 462 5.01 -33.83 27.21
C GLU A 462 4.89 -32.35 26.74
N THR A 463 3.89 -32.04 25.90
CA THR A 463 3.78 -30.83 25.10
C THR A 463 2.47 -30.05 25.31
N PHE A 464 1.41 -30.67 25.85
CA PHE A 464 0.08 -30.05 25.97
C PHE A 464 -0.43 -30.02 27.42
N LEU A 465 -1.12 -28.93 27.76
CA LEU A 465 -1.79 -28.76 29.05
C LEU A 465 -3.14 -29.51 29.09
N PRO A 466 -3.57 -29.99 30.27
CA PRO A 466 -4.84 -30.70 30.42
C PRO A 466 -6.03 -29.78 30.12
N ILE A 467 -6.93 -30.22 29.24
CA ILE A 467 -8.06 -29.42 28.76
C ILE A 467 -9.27 -29.61 29.71
N PRO A 468 -9.91 -28.54 30.20
CA PRO A 468 -11.10 -28.65 31.04
C PRO A 468 -12.30 -29.23 30.29
N ILE A 469 -13.04 -30.14 30.92
CA ILE A 469 -14.30 -30.67 30.41
C ILE A 469 -15.33 -29.53 30.36
N GLY A 470 -15.90 -29.30 29.18
CA GLY A 470 -16.84 -28.20 28.93
C GLY A 470 -16.21 -26.90 28.45
N LEU A 471 -14.88 -26.83 28.28
CA LEU A 471 -14.20 -25.68 27.66
C LEU A 471 -14.79 -25.38 26.28
N GLY A 472 -15.04 -26.41 25.46
CA GLY A 472 -15.65 -26.26 24.13
C GLY A 472 -17.08 -25.68 24.16
N PHE A 473 -17.87 -26.00 25.18
CA PHE A 473 -19.20 -25.43 25.35
C PHE A 473 -19.10 -23.95 25.77
N PHE A 474 -18.26 -23.65 26.75
CA PHE A 474 -18.03 -22.28 27.21
C PHE A 474 -17.47 -21.40 26.10
N SER A 475 -16.48 -21.89 25.35
CA SER A 475 -15.90 -21.18 24.21
C SER A 475 -16.95 -20.95 23.14
N GLY A 476 -17.78 -21.94 22.80
CA GLY A 476 -18.91 -21.76 21.87
C GLY A 476 -19.85 -20.65 22.32
N CYS A 477 -20.24 -20.61 23.59
CA CYS A 477 -21.05 -19.52 24.15
C CYS A 477 -20.36 -18.16 24.06
N VAL A 478 -19.06 -18.09 24.33
CA VAL A 478 -18.26 -16.86 24.23
C VAL A 478 -18.14 -16.38 22.79
N PHE A 479 -17.96 -17.28 21.82
CA PHE A 479 -17.92 -16.93 20.39
C PHE A 479 -19.27 -16.41 19.89
N VAL A 480 -20.37 -17.07 20.26
CA VAL A 480 -21.75 -16.63 19.92
C VAL A 480 -22.03 -15.25 20.52
N TYR A 481 -21.77 -15.09 21.82
CA TYR A 481 -22.04 -13.84 22.53
C TYR A 481 -21.11 -12.72 22.03
N GLY A 482 -19.83 -13.00 21.89
CA GLY A 482 -18.82 -12.07 21.40
C GLY A 482 -19.12 -11.62 19.97
N SER A 483 -19.59 -12.51 19.09
CA SER A 483 -20.04 -12.13 17.76
C SER A 483 -21.21 -11.14 17.80
N LYS A 484 -22.21 -11.39 18.68
CA LYS A 484 -23.35 -10.49 18.88
C LYS A 484 -22.95 -9.11 19.44
N VAL A 485 -21.92 -9.04 20.27
CA VAL A 485 -21.40 -7.79 20.89
C VAL A 485 -20.37 -7.09 19.99
N GLY A 486 -20.00 -7.67 18.84
CA GLY A 486 -19.02 -7.10 17.91
C GLY A 486 -17.56 -7.37 18.29
N TRP A 487 -17.31 -8.32 19.21
CA TRP A 487 -15.97 -8.79 19.57
C TRP A 487 -15.34 -9.69 18.51
N TYR A 488 -16.13 -10.26 17.61
CA TYR A 488 -15.63 -11.10 16.53
C TYR A 488 -14.53 -10.40 15.72
N HIS A 489 -14.90 -9.25 15.16
CA HIS A 489 -14.03 -8.40 14.37
C HIS A 489 -12.93 -7.71 15.19
N SER A 490 -13.17 -7.50 16.49
CA SER A 490 -12.31 -6.66 17.33
C SER A 490 -11.27 -7.45 18.13
N ALA A 491 -11.52 -8.75 18.39
CA ALA A 491 -10.69 -9.59 19.24
C ALA A 491 -10.47 -10.99 18.64
N PHE A 492 -11.53 -11.69 18.22
CA PHE A 492 -11.38 -13.08 17.75
C PHE A 492 -10.60 -13.19 16.45
N LEU A 493 -10.93 -12.38 15.44
CA LEU A 493 -10.25 -12.39 14.15
C LEU A 493 -8.76 -12.01 14.23
N PRO A 494 -8.35 -10.94 14.97
CA PRO A 494 -6.95 -10.68 15.27
C PRO A 494 -6.22 -11.84 15.95
N LEU A 495 -6.86 -12.52 16.91
CA LEU A 495 -6.26 -13.65 17.61
C LEU A 495 -6.09 -14.86 16.70
N ILE A 496 -7.06 -15.17 15.84
CA ILE A 496 -6.98 -16.22 14.82
C ILE A 496 -5.79 -15.95 13.88
N LEU A 497 -5.62 -14.71 13.41
CA LEU A 497 -4.51 -14.37 12.51
C LEU A 497 -3.14 -14.43 13.20
N LEU A 498 -3.04 -14.05 14.47
CA LEU A 498 -1.80 -14.21 15.25
C LEU A 498 -1.50 -15.68 15.55
N GLU A 499 -2.53 -16.51 15.73
CA GLU A 499 -2.37 -17.95 15.88
C GLU A 499 -1.90 -18.62 14.58
N MET A 500 -2.33 -18.08 13.43
CA MET A 500 -1.89 -18.53 12.10
C MET A 500 -0.51 -17.99 11.69
N ASP A 501 0.07 -17.06 12.45
CA ASP A 501 1.38 -16.49 12.14
C ASP A 501 2.46 -17.57 12.35
N SER A 502 3.23 -17.85 11.29
CA SER A 502 4.36 -18.80 11.17
C SER A 502 4.09 -20.32 11.26
N SER A 503 3.02 -20.77 11.92
CA SER A 503 2.73 -22.21 12.00
C SER A 503 2.01 -22.64 10.72
N GLY A 504 2.62 -23.50 9.92
CA GLY A 504 1.96 -24.18 8.80
C GLY A 504 0.84 -25.15 9.22
N GLU A 505 0.34 -25.03 10.45
CA GLU A 505 -0.65 -25.90 11.07
C GLU A 505 -2.02 -25.22 11.14
N ALA A 506 -3.09 -26.02 11.25
CA ALA A 506 -4.44 -25.51 11.38
C ALA A 506 -4.60 -24.67 12.66
N SER A 507 -5.24 -23.50 12.55
CA SER A 507 -5.57 -22.66 13.71
C SER A 507 -6.69 -23.29 14.52
N LEU A 508 -6.46 -23.46 15.82
CA LEU A 508 -7.42 -23.96 16.80
C LEU A 508 -8.60 -22.99 16.93
N LEU A 509 -8.34 -21.68 17.11
CA LEU A 509 -9.40 -20.67 17.20
C LEU A 509 -10.19 -20.59 15.88
N GLY A 510 -9.51 -20.68 14.74
CA GLY A 510 -10.15 -20.70 13.42
C GLY A 510 -11.04 -21.93 13.23
N ALA A 511 -10.59 -23.10 13.68
CA ALA A 511 -11.41 -24.31 13.67
C ALA A 511 -12.62 -24.19 14.62
N MET A 512 -12.42 -23.65 15.82
CA MET A 512 -13.50 -23.41 16.79
C MET A 512 -14.54 -22.42 16.23
N ASP A 513 -14.10 -21.37 15.56
CA ASP A 513 -14.97 -20.39 14.91
C ASP A 513 -15.80 -21.03 13.79
N GLN A 514 -15.14 -21.75 12.87
CA GLN A 514 -15.83 -22.46 11.79
C GLN A 514 -16.84 -23.49 12.34
N CYS A 515 -16.46 -24.28 13.34
CA CYS A 515 -17.37 -25.22 14.01
C CYS A 515 -18.56 -24.49 14.66
N THR A 516 -18.33 -23.34 15.29
CA THR A 516 -19.37 -22.54 15.94
C THR A 516 -20.36 -21.99 14.91
N LEU A 517 -19.88 -21.42 13.80
CA LEU A 517 -20.72 -20.92 12.72
C LEU A 517 -21.57 -22.03 12.08
N VAL A 518 -20.96 -23.18 11.79
CA VAL A 518 -21.64 -24.35 11.22
C VAL A 518 -22.73 -24.86 12.18
N MET A 519 -22.42 -25.01 13.47
CA MET A 519 -23.36 -25.53 14.48
C MET A 519 -24.50 -24.56 14.79
N ILE A 520 -24.25 -23.25 14.87
CA ILE A 520 -25.31 -22.24 15.04
C ILE A 520 -26.22 -22.25 13.82
N CYS A 521 -25.66 -22.27 12.62
CA CYS A 521 -26.44 -22.25 11.39
C CYS A 521 -27.29 -23.51 11.24
N ALA A 522 -26.74 -24.69 11.57
CA ALA A 522 -27.48 -25.94 11.67
C ALA A 522 -28.59 -25.85 12.73
N GLY A 523 -28.34 -25.24 13.89
CA GLY A 523 -29.33 -25.02 14.95
C GLY A 523 -30.49 -24.13 14.50
N ILE A 524 -30.22 -23.01 13.82
CA ILE A 524 -31.24 -22.09 13.27
C ILE A 524 -32.07 -22.78 12.20
N CYS A 525 -31.43 -23.50 11.27
CA CYS A 525 -32.14 -24.26 10.24
C CYS A 525 -33.03 -25.37 10.85
N SER A 526 -32.56 -26.02 11.91
CA SER A 526 -33.33 -27.01 12.67
C SER A 526 -34.52 -26.38 13.39
N ALA A 527 -34.33 -25.23 14.03
CA ALA A 527 -35.39 -24.49 14.72
C ALA A 527 -36.48 -24.01 13.74
N ASN A 528 -36.10 -23.55 12.55
CA ASN A 528 -37.06 -23.19 11.49
C ASN A 528 -37.85 -24.41 10.98
N LEU A 529 -37.26 -25.61 11.03
CA LEU A 529 -37.96 -26.86 10.69
C LEU A 529 -38.96 -27.28 11.80
N LEU A 530 -38.58 -27.08 13.08
CA LEU A 530 -39.31 -27.55 14.26
C LEU A 530 -40.38 -26.57 14.78
N SER A 531 -40.13 -25.26 14.73
CA SER A 531 -40.94 -24.22 15.37
C SER A 531 -41.76 -23.37 14.39
N ARG A 532 -42.39 -24.01 13.38
CA ARG A 532 -43.25 -23.31 12.40
C ARG A 532 -44.41 -22.56 13.08
N PRO A 533 -44.50 -21.22 12.96
CA PRO A 533 -45.71 -20.51 13.39
C PRO A 533 -46.87 -20.82 12.43
N LYS A 534 -48.04 -21.20 12.98
CA LYS A 534 -49.28 -21.53 12.23
C LYS A 534 -49.71 -20.48 11.19
N LYS A 535 -49.33 -19.21 11.36
CA LYS A 535 -49.70 -18.10 10.45
C LYS A 535 -48.92 -18.08 9.13
N THR A 536 -47.77 -18.75 9.05
CA THR A 536 -46.91 -18.79 7.85
C THR A 536 -47.22 -20.01 6.98
N GLN A 537 -48.02 -20.95 7.50
CA GLN A 537 -48.42 -22.17 6.80
C GLN A 537 -49.27 -21.89 5.55
N ASP A 538 -49.96 -20.75 5.50
CA ASP A 538 -50.83 -20.37 4.38
C ASP A 538 -50.12 -19.51 3.31
N ARG A 539 -48.85 -19.11 3.50
CA ARG A 539 -48.10 -18.24 2.56
C ARG A 539 -46.75 -18.78 2.08
N ALA A 540 -46.14 -19.74 2.77
CA ALA A 540 -44.87 -20.32 2.37
C ALA A 540 -45.07 -21.71 1.73
N GLY A 541 -44.80 -21.82 0.43
CA GLY A 541 -44.81 -23.11 -0.27
C GLY A 541 -43.70 -24.06 0.19
N ASP A 542 -43.77 -25.31 -0.24
CA ASP A 542 -42.86 -26.44 0.05
C ASP A 542 -41.36 -26.18 -0.32
N GLY A 543 -41.07 -25.06 -0.97
CA GLY A 543 -39.72 -24.62 -1.33
C GLY A 543 -38.86 -24.17 -0.15
N GLN A 544 -39.42 -23.52 0.89
CA GLN A 544 -38.61 -23.04 2.03
C GLN A 544 -38.21 -24.19 2.98
N SER A 545 -39.05 -25.22 3.09
CA SER A 545 -38.79 -26.39 3.93
C SER A 545 -37.72 -27.31 3.34
N SER A 546 -37.70 -27.46 2.02
CA SER A 546 -36.67 -28.18 1.28
C SER A 546 -35.33 -27.43 1.31
N LEU A 547 -35.35 -26.10 1.19
CA LEU A 547 -34.14 -25.26 1.29
C LEU A 547 -33.50 -25.32 2.69
N ALA A 548 -34.28 -25.18 3.76
CA ALA A 548 -33.79 -25.28 5.13
C ALA A 548 -33.26 -26.69 5.47
N ARG A 549 -33.87 -27.74 4.92
CA ARG A 549 -33.41 -29.13 5.08
C ARG A 549 -32.12 -29.41 4.31
N GLN A 550 -31.97 -28.82 3.12
CA GLN A 550 -30.76 -28.89 2.32
C GLN A 550 -29.62 -28.12 2.99
N ALA A 551 -29.89 -26.90 3.48
CA ALA A 551 -28.93 -26.10 4.24
C ALA A 551 -28.48 -26.82 5.53
N LEU A 552 -29.42 -27.41 6.30
CA LEU A 552 -29.10 -28.20 7.48
C LEU A 552 -28.18 -29.39 7.15
N LYS A 553 -28.52 -30.14 6.09
CA LYS A 553 -27.74 -31.31 5.64
C LYS A 553 -26.35 -30.90 5.18
N THR A 554 -26.23 -29.81 4.41
CA THR A 554 -24.93 -29.32 3.93
C THR A 554 -24.07 -28.80 5.07
N ASN A 555 -24.64 -28.06 6.03
CA ASN A 555 -23.90 -27.56 7.18
C ASN A 555 -23.36 -28.73 8.05
N LEU A 556 -24.18 -29.75 8.33
CA LEU A 556 -23.76 -30.91 9.14
C LEU A 556 -22.83 -31.90 8.41
N CYS A 557 -23.02 -32.12 7.10
CA CYS A 557 -22.27 -33.14 6.37
C CYS A 557 -21.03 -32.60 5.64
N CYS A 558 -21.02 -31.32 5.24
CA CYS A 558 -19.94 -30.72 4.45
C CYS A 558 -19.13 -29.67 5.23
N GLY A 559 -19.58 -29.26 6.42
CA GLY A 559 -18.90 -28.21 7.20
C GLY A 559 -18.95 -26.82 6.56
N ASP A 560 -19.92 -26.61 5.66
CA ASP A 560 -20.11 -25.36 4.92
C ASP A 560 -21.14 -24.45 5.62
N PHE A 561 -21.11 -23.16 5.34
CA PHE A 561 -22.00 -22.16 5.95
C PHE A 561 -23.08 -21.71 4.96
N ILE A 562 -24.28 -22.31 5.06
CA ILE A 562 -25.45 -21.93 4.26
C ILE A 562 -26.60 -21.52 5.19
N VAL A 563 -26.98 -20.25 5.14
CA VAL A 563 -28.15 -19.71 5.86
C VAL A 563 -29.37 -19.81 4.94
N SER A 564 -30.42 -20.48 5.41
CA SER A 564 -31.75 -20.41 4.78
C SER A 564 -32.43 -19.11 5.21
N GLY A 565 -32.64 -18.19 4.26
CA GLY A 565 -33.37 -16.93 4.45
C GLY A 565 -34.87 -17.10 4.66
#